data_AF-A0A5R8Z055-F1
#
_entry.id   AF-A0A5R8Z055-F1
#
_cell.length_a   1.000
_cell.length_b   1.000
_cell.length_c   1.000
_cell.angle_alpha   90.00
_cell.angle_beta   90.00
_cell.angle_gamma   90.00
#
_symmetry.space_group_name_H-M   'P 1'
#
loop_
_entity.id
_entity.type
_entity.pdbx_description
1 polymer ?
#
loop_
_entity_poly.entity_id
_entity_poly.type
_entity_poly.pdbx_seq_one_letter_code
_entity_poly.pdbx_strand_id
1 'polypeptide(L)' 'MPALYVMIPAALLLVGVAVYIFFWAVDSGQYDDLEGPAHSILFDDQDPRHQAAARPEAQAPEDKDPSPRA' A
#
# COMPACT_ATOMS: atom_id res chain seq x y z
N MET A 1 26.81 -36.32 -28.98
CA MET A 1 26.14 -35.11 -28.44
C MET A 1 25.28 -35.48 -27.23
N PRO A 2 25.87 -35.71 -26.04
CA PRO A 2 25.16 -36.18 -24.86
C PRO A 2 24.44 -35.06 -24.07
N ALA A 3 24.75 -33.78 -24.31
CA ALA A 3 24.22 -32.65 -23.53
C ALA A 3 22.69 -32.55 -23.54
N LEU A 4 22.03 -32.95 -24.64
CA LEU A 4 20.57 -32.93 -24.75
C LEU A 4 19.90 -33.83 -23.70
N TYR A 5 20.52 -34.95 -23.30
CA TYR A 5 19.98 -35.84 -22.29
C TYR A 5 19.94 -35.22 -20.89
N VAL A 6 20.75 -34.20 -20.63
CA VAL A 6 20.77 -33.49 -19.35
C VAL A 6 19.95 -32.20 -19.45
N MET A 7 20.05 -31.48 -20.57
CA MET A 7 19.35 -30.21 -20.75
C MET A 7 17.84 -30.36 -20.86
N ILE A 8 17.33 -31.41 -21.52
CA ILE A 8 15.88 -31.62 -21.67
C ILE A 8 15.21 -31.86 -20.30
N PRO A 9 15.67 -32.80 -19.45
CA PRO A 9 15.09 -32.98 -18.12
C PRO A 9 15.27 -31.75 -17.22
N ALA A 10 16.44 -31.09 -17.27
CA ALA A 10 16.69 -29.88 -16.49
C ALA A 10 15.72 -28.76 -16.87
N ALA A 11 15.46 -28.55 -18.16
CA ALA A 11 14.49 -27.56 -18.63
C ALA A 11 13.06 -27.91 -18.19
N LEU A 12 12.65 -29.18 -18.31
CA LEU A 12 11.33 -29.62 -17.84
C LEU A 12 11.15 -29.40 -16.33
N LEU A 13 12.19 -29.69 -15.54
CA LEU A 13 12.17 -29.47 -14.10
C LEU A 13 12.05 -27.99 -13.76
N LEU A 14 12.81 -27.14 -14.44
CA LEU A 14 12.78 -25.69 -14.23
C LEU A 14 11.40 -25.11 -14.59
N VAL A 15 10.82 -25.52 -15.72
CA VAL A 15 9.46 -25.14 -16.12
C VAL A 15 8.44 -25.64 -15.09
N GLY A 16 8.55 -26.89 -14.64
CA GLY A 16 7.67 -27.46 -13.62
C GLY A 16 7.70 -26.69 -12.29
N VAL A 17 8.90 -26.31 -11.83
CA VAL A 17 9.08 -25.49 -10.62
C VAL A 17 8.48 -24.09 -10.82
N ALA A 18 8.71 -23.46 -11.97
CA ALA A 18 8.14 -22.15 -12.26
C ALA A 18 6.61 -22.18 -12.27
N VAL A 19 6.01 -23.19 -12.89
CA VAL A 19 4.55 -23.38 -12.91
C VAL A 19 4.01 -23.63 -11.49
N TYR A 20 4.68 -24.47 -10.70
CA TYR A 20 4.29 -24.73 -9.31
C TYR A 20 4.31 -23.45 -8.46
N ILE A 21 5.39 -22.65 -8.54
CA ILE A 21 5.50 -21.38 -7.82
C ILE A 21 4.44 -20.39 -8.28
N PHE A 22 4.17 -20.31 -9.58
CA PHE A 22 3.13 -19.44 -10.13
C PHE A 22 1.75 -19.75 -9.55
N PHE A 23 1.34 -21.03 -9.57
CA PHE A 23 0.05 -21.42 -9.01
C PHE A 23 -0.03 -21.22 -7.49
N TRP A 24 1.05 -21.49 -6.77
CA TRP A 24 1.13 -21.21 -5.33
C TRP A 24 0.97 -19.70 -5.02
N ALA A 25 1.60 -18.83 -5.80
CA ALA A 25 1.51 -17.38 -5.63
C ALA A 25 0.09 -16.84 -5.95
N VAL A 26 -0.56 -17.40 -6.97
CA VAL A 26 -1.95 -17.06 -7.32
C VAL A 26 -2.92 -17.49 -6.21
N ASP A 27 -2.77 -18.69 -5.67
CA ASP A 27 -3.60 -19.22 -4.57
C ASP A 27 -3.34 -18.48 -3.24
N SER A 28 -2.13 -17.93 -3.04
CA SER A 28 -1.74 -17.17 -1.85
C SER A 28 -2.50 -15.83 -1.68
N GLY A 29 -3.48 -15.50 -2.53
CA GLY A 29 -4.38 -14.37 -2.29
C GLY A 29 -3.71 -13.00 -2.37
N GLN A 30 -2.57 -12.86 -3.07
CA GLN A 30 -1.85 -11.57 -3.18
C GLN A 30 -2.67 -10.47 -3.89
N TYR A 31 -3.81 -10.82 -4.49
CA TYR A 31 -4.71 -9.89 -5.15
C TYR A 31 -5.76 -9.26 -4.21
N ASP A 32 -5.92 -9.78 -2.99
CA ASP A 32 -6.88 -9.23 -2.00
C ASP A 32 -6.45 -7.85 -1.47
N ASP A 33 -5.16 -7.50 -1.55
CA ASP A 33 -4.61 -6.23 -1.07
C ASP A 33 -4.51 -5.14 -2.17
N LEU A 34 -5.01 -5.40 -3.39
CA LEU A 34 -5.10 -4.36 -4.43
C LEU A 34 -6.31 -3.42 -4.25
N GLU A 35 -7.22 -3.72 -3.34
CA GLU A 35 -8.39 -2.88 -3.04
C GLU A 35 -8.09 -1.74 -2.05
N GLY A 36 -6.92 -1.76 -1.38
CA GLY A 36 -6.57 -0.84 -0.29
C GLY A 36 -6.37 0.65 -0.67
N PRO A 37 -5.64 1.01 -1.73
CA PRO A 37 -5.25 2.43 -1.95
C PRO A 37 -6.26 3.28 -2.73
N ALA A 38 -7.20 2.66 -3.47
CA ALA A 38 -8.09 3.41 -4.36
C ALA A 38 -9.18 4.19 -3.62
N HIS A 39 -9.53 3.77 -2.40
CA HIS A 39 -10.56 4.42 -1.58
C HIS A 39 -10.04 5.53 -0.66
N SER A 40 -8.73 5.62 -0.38
CA SER A 40 -8.21 6.75 0.43
C SER A 40 -8.18 8.04 -0.39
N ILE A 41 -7.80 7.98 -1.66
CA ILE A 41 -7.60 9.19 -2.49
C ILE A 41 -8.90 9.97 -2.78
N LEU A 42 -10.07 9.31 -2.74
CA LEU A 42 -11.37 9.95 -2.99
C LEU A 42 -12.00 10.51 -1.71
N PHE A 43 -11.56 10.07 -0.53
CA PHE A 43 -12.15 10.46 0.75
C PHE A 43 -11.17 11.17 1.71
N ASP A 44 -9.90 11.35 1.34
CA ASP A 44 -8.90 12.12 2.10
C ASP A 44 -9.32 13.59 2.34
N ASP A 45 -10.17 14.15 1.48
CA ASP A 45 -10.71 15.51 1.63
C ASP A 45 -11.73 15.64 2.78
N GLN A 46 -12.22 14.51 3.32
CA GLN A 46 -13.21 14.48 4.41
C GLN A 46 -12.57 14.18 5.78
N ASP A 47 -11.25 14.00 5.86
CA ASP A 47 -10.58 13.85 7.17
C ASP A 47 -10.43 15.23 7.84
N PRO A 48 -11.14 15.50 8.96
CA PRO A 48 -10.99 16.76 9.70
C PRO A 48 -9.56 16.97 10.21
N ARG A 49 -8.70 15.94 10.26
CA ARG A 49 -7.28 16.05 10.63
C ARG A 49 -6.42 16.65 9.53
N HIS A 50 -6.79 16.52 8.25
CA HIS A 50 -6.06 17.13 7.13
C HIS A 50 -6.37 18.63 6.94
N GLN A 51 -7.55 19.08 7.37
CA GLN A 51 -7.93 20.50 7.36
C GLN A 51 -7.11 21.35 8.35
N ALA A 52 -6.53 20.73 9.39
CA ALA A 52 -5.67 21.42 10.36
C ALA A 52 -4.30 21.80 9.76
N ALA A 53 -3.80 21.04 8.77
CA ALA A 53 -2.53 21.33 8.09
C ALA A 53 -2.68 22.34 6.94
N ALA A 54 -3.90 22.50 6.39
CA ALA A 54 -4.20 23.43 5.30
C ALA A 54 -4.62 24.84 5.77
N ARG A 55 -4.69 25.09 7.09
CA ARG A 55 -4.97 26.44 7.61
C ARG A 55 -3.65 27.22 7.66
N PRO A 56 -3.44 28.22 6.79
CA PRO A 56 -2.27 29.08 6.90
C PRO A 56 -2.34 29.81 8.24
N GLU A 57 -1.19 29.87 8.90
CA GLU A 57 -0.86 30.62 10.11
C GLU A 57 -1.77 31.84 10.34
N ALA A 58 -2.87 31.64 11.06
CA ALA A 58 -3.76 32.71 11.46
C ALA A 58 -4.45 32.33 12.77
N GLN A 59 -3.66 32.05 13.80
CA GLN A 59 -4.01 32.27 15.22
C GLN A 59 -2.80 31.88 16.08
N ALA A 60 -1.89 32.83 16.27
CA ALA A 60 -1.19 32.89 17.55
C ALA A 60 -2.27 33.20 18.62
N PRO A 61 -2.43 32.39 19.67
CA PRO A 61 -3.26 32.79 20.80
C PRO A 61 -2.44 33.78 21.62
N GLU A 62 -2.42 35.05 21.21
CA GLU A 62 -1.95 36.12 22.08
C GLU A 62 -3.10 36.45 23.04
N ASP A 63 -3.09 35.69 24.12
CA ASP A 63 -3.42 36.07 25.49
C ASP A 63 -4.33 37.31 25.62
N LYS A 64 -5.64 37.05 25.62
CA LYS A 64 -6.60 37.92 26.30
C LYS A 64 -7.09 37.18 27.54
N ASP A 65 -6.26 37.26 28.58
CA ASP A 65 -6.58 36.80 29.92
C ASP A 65 -7.91 37.44 30.41
N PRO A 66 -8.74 36.71 31.18
CA PRO A 66 -10.18 36.88 31.16
C PRO A 66 -10.73 37.74 32.30
N SER A 67 -11.87 38.35 31.96
CA SER A 67 -13.05 38.53 32.82
C SER A 67 -13.14 39.76 33.76
N PRO A 68 -14.28 40.48 33.71
CA PRO A 68 -14.61 41.59 34.60
C PRO A 68 -15.34 41.09 35.84
N ARG A 69 -14.82 41.35 37.06
CA ARG A 69 -15.62 41.37 38.31
C ARG A 69 -14.93 42.17 39.44
N ALA A 70 -15.39 43.40 39.68
CA ALA A 70 -15.71 44.00 40.99
C ALA A 70 -16.18 45.45 40.79
#